data_AF-A0A922MZS2-F1
#
_entry.id   AF-A0A922MZS2-F1
#
_cell.length_a   1.000
_cell.length_b   1.000
_cell.length_c   1.000
_cell.angle_alpha   90.00
_cell.angle_beta   90.00
_cell.angle_gamma   90.00
#
_symmetry.space_group_name_H-M   'P 1'
#
loop_
_entity.id
_entity.type
_entity.pdbx_description
1 polymer ?
#
loop_
_entity_poly.entity_id
_entity_poly.type
_entity_poly.pdbx_seq_one_letter_code
_entity_poly.pdbx_strand_id
1 'polypeptide(L)'
;MVLLASWWVLVKASSGPCTAMDITMQRQPEIPVYNLTTGDDRNTTWKEVLDIGKATVRKFPFEGPLWYPDGNIRHNKFIHDLCVFFYHIIPAYFIDFLMFLFRQKRFMVRIQNRISIGLEVLQYFTTREWWFDTNNYKSLVHLLNPVDKETFPMDTTIIEDEPYIESCMIGGKLYCLKEKLENLPKARLQNHILYILDRLVSLFFYLVLLYWIVSYFEPARELLSYGGPAVRYLPLVGKAVFKDV
;
A
#
# COMPACT_ATOMS: atom_id res chain seq x y z
N MET A 1 1.90 13.13 -11.94
CA MET A 1 2.84 14.28 -11.91
C MET A 1 2.85 15.09 -13.22
N VAL A 2 2.36 14.57 -14.35
CA VAL A 2 2.28 15.31 -15.63
C VAL A 2 1.07 16.27 -15.73
N LEU A 3 0.00 16.08 -14.93
CA LEU A 3 -1.22 16.87 -15.06
C LEU A 3 -1.24 18.22 -14.30
N LEU A 4 -0.33 18.43 -13.34
CA LEU A 4 -0.35 19.65 -12.52
C LEU A 4 0.37 20.85 -13.16
N ALA A 5 1.27 20.62 -14.12
CA ALA A 5 2.02 21.71 -14.76
C ALA A 5 1.14 22.55 -15.71
N SER A 6 0.06 21.99 -16.24
CA SER A 6 -0.80 22.68 -17.22
C SER A 6 -1.74 23.72 -16.60
N TRP A 7 -2.02 23.65 -15.29
CA TRP A 7 -3.02 24.52 -14.67
C TRP A 7 -2.48 25.92 -14.34
N TRP A 8 -1.18 26.05 -14.09
CA TRP A 8 -0.59 27.30 -13.59
C TRP A 8 -0.27 28.32 -14.70
N VAL A 9 -0.14 27.89 -15.96
CA VAL A 9 0.18 28.76 -17.10
C VAL A 9 -1.04 29.54 -17.61
N LEU A 10 -2.27 29.06 -17.33
CA LEU A 10 -3.50 29.64 -17.89
C LEU A 10 -4.09 30.83 -17.11
N VAL A 11 -3.62 31.11 -15.89
CA VAL A 11 -4.26 32.11 -15.00
C VAL A 11 -3.69 33.54 -15.18
N LYS A 12 -2.69 33.75 -16.04
CA LYS A 12 -2.00 35.06 -16.14
C LYS A 12 -2.23 35.83 -17.44
N ALA A 13 -3.44 35.80 -17.98
CA ALA A 13 -3.84 36.66 -19.09
C ALA A 13 -5.24 37.27 -18.88
N SER A 14 -5.28 38.44 -18.26
CA SER A 14 -6.07 39.62 -18.68
C SER A 14 -6.40 40.51 -17.47
N SER A 15 -5.74 41.66 -17.40
CA SER A 15 -6.24 42.83 -16.66
C SER A 15 -5.95 44.06 -17.51
N GLY A 16 -6.97 44.48 -18.26
CA GLY A 16 -6.99 45.72 -19.03
C GLY A 16 -8.41 46.33 -18.95
N PRO A 17 -8.56 47.66 -18.99
CA PRO A 17 -9.79 48.34 -18.57
C PRO A 17 -10.92 48.23 -19.61
N CYS A 18 -12.14 48.00 -19.10
CA CYS A 18 -13.38 47.86 -19.84
C CYS A 18 -13.86 49.18 -20.48
N THR A 19 -14.11 49.15 -21.79
CA THR A 19 -15.10 49.99 -22.47
C THR A 19 -16.26 49.10 -22.90
N ALA A 20 -17.47 49.45 -22.47
CA ALA A 20 -18.69 48.69 -22.72
C ALA A 20 -19.09 48.75 -24.21
N MET A 21 -18.89 47.65 -24.91
CA MET A 21 -19.65 47.29 -26.10
C MET A 21 -20.34 45.96 -25.78
N ASP A 22 -21.68 45.97 -25.76
CA ASP A 22 -22.51 44.77 -25.75
C ASP A 22 -22.34 44.04 -27.10
N ILE A 23 -21.21 43.37 -27.24
CA ILE A 23 -21.04 42.28 -28.19
C ILE A 23 -21.46 41.06 -27.38
N THR A 24 -22.57 40.42 -27.74
CA THR A 24 -22.87 39.06 -27.29
C THR A 24 -21.71 38.18 -27.75
N MET A 25 -20.67 38.08 -26.92
CA MET A 25 -19.59 37.13 -27.09
C MET A 25 -20.22 35.76 -26.93
N GLN A 26 -20.65 35.17 -28.05
CA GLN A 26 -20.93 33.75 -28.11
C GLN A 26 -19.68 33.06 -27.59
N ARG A 27 -19.79 32.50 -26.38
CA ARG A 27 -18.72 31.72 -25.76
C ARG A 27 -18.36 30.66 -26.79
N GLN A 28 -17.10 30.64 -27.22
CA GLN A 28 -16.59 29.61 -28.12
C GLN A 28 -17.06 28.25 -27.58
N PRO A 29 -17.52 27.31 -28.45
CA PRO A 29 -18.04 26.04 -27.99
C PRO A 29 -17.03 25.41 -27.03
N GLU A 30 -17.45 25.21 -25.79
CA GLU A 30 -16.61 24.69 -24.73
C GLU A 30 -16.08 23.33 -25.18
N ILE A 31 -14.75 23.15 -25.15
CA ILE A 31 -14.13 21.91 -25.64
C ILE A 31 -14.69 20.77 -24.78
N PRO A 32 -15.35 19.76 -25.38
CA PRO A 32 -15.96 18.70 -24.60
C PRO A 32 -14.87 17.86 -23.94
N VAL A 33 -14.96 17.73 -22.61
CA VAL A 33 -14.04 16.91 -21.80
C VAL A 33 -14.71 15.57 -21.49
N TYR A 34 -14.00 14.48 -21.78
CA TYR A 34 -14.45 13.12 -21.54
C TYR A 34 -13.54 12.48 -20.49
N ASN A 35 -14.08 12.22 -19.30
CA ASN A 35 -13.35 11.50 -18.27
C ASN A 35 -13.71 10.01 -18.35
N LEU A 36 -12.68 9.16 -18.43
CA LEU A 36 -12.81 7.72 -18.28
C LEU A 36 -12.38 7.34 -16.87
N THR A 37 -13.35 7.15 -15.98
CA THR A 37 -13.11 6.72 -14.59
C THR A 37 -14.15 5.69 -14.20
N THR A 38 -13.78 4.77 -13.31
CA THR A 38 -14.66 3.65 -12.90
C THR A 38 -15.33 3.88 -11.54
N GLY A 39 -15.13 5.04 -10.90
CA GLY A 39 -15.62 5.30 -9.55
C GLY A 39 -17.14 5.22 -9.39
N ASP A 40 -17.88 5.52 -10.45
CA ASP A 40 -19.35 5.51 -10.44
C ASP A 40 -19.92 4.09 -10.67
N ASP A 41 -19.16 3.25 -11.38
CA ASP A 41 -19.61 1.95 -11.89
C ASP A 41 -19.00 0.76 -11.13
N ARG A 42 -17.88 0.96 -10.43
CA ARG A 42 -17.13 -0.07 -9.72
C ARG A 42 -16.56 0.45 -8.40
N ASN A 43 -16.98 -0.20 -7.31
CA ASN A 43 -16.55 0.13 -5.94
C ASN A 43 -15.51 -0.86 -5.42
N THR A 44 -14.34 -0.93 -6.08
CA THR A 44 -13.23 -1.76 -5.57
C THR A 44 -12.57 -1.05 -4.39
N THR A 45 -12.55 -1.72 -3.24
CA THR A 45 -11.93 -1.19 -2.02
C THR A 45 -10.42 -1.45 -2.01
N TRP A 46 -9.66 -0.59 -1.32
CA TRP A 46 -8.22 -0.83 -1.11
C TRP A 46 -7.91 -2.14 -0.38
N LYS A 47 -8.84 -2.63 0.43
CA LYS A 47 -8.70 -3.93 1.09
C LYS A 47 -8.70 -5.06 0.06
N GLU A 48 -9.65 -5.06 -0.87
CA GLU A 48 -9.73 -6.07 -1.94
C GLU A 48 -8.49 -6.03 -2.83
N VAL A 49 -8.04 -4.83 -3.22
CA VAL A 49 -6.79 -4.66 -4.00
C VAL A 49 -5.59 -5.27 -3.27
N LEU A 50 -5.47 -5.03 -1.95
CA LEU A 50 -4.41 -5.62 -1.15
C LEU A 50 -4.53 -7.14 -1.00
N ASP A 51 -5.74 -7.65 -0.80
CA ASP A 51 -5.99 -9.08 -0.60
C ASP A 51 -5.64 -9.86 -1.88
N ILE A 52 -6.04 -9.33 -3.05
CA ILE A 52 -5.61 -9.83 -4.36
C ILE A 52 -4.09 -9.74 -4.48
N GLY A 53 -3.51 -8.58 -4.20
CA GLY A 53 -2.06 -8.40 -4.32
C GLY A 53 -1.24 -9.33 -3.42
N LYS A 54 -1.70 -9.59 -2.20
CA LYS A 54 -1.10 -10.58 -1.29
C LYS A 54 -1.23 -11.99 -1.84
N ALA A 55 -2.39 -12.36 -2.38
CA ALA A 55 -2.57 -13.66 -3.01
C ALA A 55 -1.62 -13.83 -4.20
N THR A 56 -1.49 -12.81 -5.05
CA THR A 56 -0.55 -12.80 -6.18
C THR A 56 0.90 -12.91 -5.72
N VAL A 57 1.34 -12.16 -4.70
CA VAL A 57 2.73 -12.26 -4.17
C VAL A 57 3.01 -13.63 -3.56
N ARG A 58 2.01 -14.30 -2.97
CA ARG A 58 2.18 -15.68 -2.49
C ARG A 58 2.37 -16.67 -3.65
N LYS A 59 1.69 -16.48 -4.78
CA LYS A 59 1.86 -17.29 -6.01
C LYS A 59 3.19 -16.95 -6.72
N PHE A 60 3.50 -15.66 -6.81
CA PHE A 60 4.61 -15.06 -7.57
C PHE A 60 5.45 -14.10 -6.72
N PRO A 61 6.22 -14.60 -5.73
CA PRO A 61 7.00 -13.74 -4.84
C PRO A 61 8.09 -12.98 -5.61
N PHE A 62 8.40 -11.77 -5.13
CA PHE A 62 9.52 -10.96 -5.62
C PHE A 62 10.88 -11.55 -5.21
N GLU A 63 11.93 -11.23 -5.96
CA GLU A 63 13.29 -11.64 -5.64
C GLU A 63 13.93 -10.66 -4.63
N GLY A 64 14.67 -11.18 -3.65
CA GLY A 64 15.42 -10.34 -2.71
C GLY A 64 14.64 -9.51 -1.68
N PRO A 65 13.41 -9.84 -1.24
CA PRO A 65 12.79 -9.10 -0.13
C PRO A 65 13.62 -9.26 1.15
N LEU A 66 13.74 -8.17 1.92
CA LEU A 66 14.42 -8.18 3.22
C LEU A 66 13.57 -8.79 4.34
N TRP A 67 12.25 -8.80 4.18
CA TRP A 67 11.28 -9.29 5.16
C TRP A 67 10.05 -9.89 4.48
N TYR A 68 9.29 -10.70 5.20
CA TYR A 68 8.05 -11.29 4.68
C TYR A 68 6.99 -10.20 4.40
N PRO A 69 6.35 -10.18 3.22
CA PRO A 69 5.37 -9.16 2.88
C PRO A 69 3.99 -9.46 3.49
N ASP A 70 3.78 -9.07 4.76
CA ASP A 70 2.46 -9.12 5.44
C ASP A 70 1.98 -7.75 5.94
N GLY A 71 2.10 -6.73 5.09
CA GLY A 71 1.61 -5.38 5.38
C GLY A 71 0.07 -5.30 5.37
N ASN A 72 -0.50 -4.36 6.12
CA ASN A 72 -1.92 -4.04 6.08
C ASN A 72 -2.12 -2.53 6.08
N ILE A 73 -3.16 -2.04 5.40
CA ILE A 73 -3.58 -0.65 5.51
C ILE A 73 -4.22 -0.41 6.89
N ARG A 74 -4.02 0.79 7.42
CA ARG A 74 -4.52 1.21 8.73
C ARG A 74 -5.31 2.50 8.56
N HIS A 75 -6.46 2.60 9.24
CA HIS A 75 -7.27 3.81 9.25
C HIS A 75 -6.78 4.85 10.27
N ASN A 76 -6.18 4.40 11.38
CA ASN A 76 -5.70 5.30 12.42
C ASN A 76 -4.24 5.71 12.17
N LYS A 77 -4.01 7.02 11.99
CA LYS A 77 -2.68 7.59 11.78
C LYS A 77 -1.72 7.32 12.94
N PHE A 78 -2.19 7.42 14.19
CA PHE A 78 -1.32 7.18 15.35
C PHE A 78 -0.80 5.73 15.38
N ILE A 79 -1.68 4.76 15.12
CA ILE A 79 -1.30 3.34 15.05
C ILE A 79 -0.36 3.12 13.85
N HIS A 80 -0.63 3.76 12.72
CA HIS A 80 0.26 3.71 11.56
C HIS A 80 1.66 4.23 11.89
N ASP A 81 1.76 5.41 12.52
CA ASP A 81 3.04 6.03 12.88
C ASP A 81 3.83 5.18 13.89
N LEU A 82 3.14 4.55 14.86
CA LEU A 82 3.76 3.56 15.75
C LEU A 82 4.31 2.36 14.99
N CYS A 83 3.52 1.78 14.07
CA CYS A 83 3.98 0.68 13.22
C CYS A 83 5.18 1.10 12.37
N VAL A 84 5.17 2.30 11.77
CA VAL A 84 6.30 2.82 10.99
C VAL A 84 7.54 2.95 11.87
N PHE A 85 7.40 3.46 13.08
CA PHE A 85 8.51 3.60 14.01
C PHE A 85 9.14 2.24 14.36
N PHE A 86 8.33 1.26 14.76
CA PHE A 86 8.80 -0.06 15.20
C PHE A 86 9.24 -0.98 14.06
N TYR A 87 8.55 -0.98 12.92
CA TYR A 87 8.81 -1.93 11.83
C TYR A 87 9.65 -1.35 10.68
N HIS A 88 9.80 -0.03 10.58
CA HIS A 88 10.59 0.59 9.51
C HIS A 88 11.77 1.39 10.04
N ILE A 89 11.55 2.31 10.99
CA ILE A 89 12.61 3.22 11.47
C ILE A 89 13.64 2.48 12.33
N ILE A 90 13.21 1.85 13.44
CA ILE A 90 14.12 1.13 14.34
C ILE A 90 14.95 0.07 13.58
N PRO A 91 14.34 -0.82 12.75
CA PRO A 91 15.10 -1.82 12.02
C PRO A 91 16.08 -1.20 11.02
N ALA A 92 15.74 -0.09 10.37
CA ALA A 92 16.64 0.56 9.43
C ALA A 92 17.89 1.13 10.08
N TYR A 93 17.74 1.80 11.23
CA TYR A 93 18.88 2.28 12.00
C TYR A 93 19.70 1.12 12.57
N PHE A 94 19.06 0.04 13.00
CA PHE A 94 19.75 -1.16 13.47
C PHE A 94 20.61 -1.80 12.37
N ILE A 95 20.06 -1.97 11.16
CA ILE A 95 20.81 -2.51 10.02
C ILE A 95 21.98 -1.60 9.65
N ASP A 96 21.78 -0.28 9.59
CA ASP A 96 22.87 0.66 9.29
C ASP A 96 23.92 0.70 10.41
N PHE A 97 23.53 0.49 11.67
CA PHE A 97 24.47 0.34 12.78
C PHE A 97 25.31 -0.92 12.65
N LEU A 98 24.71 -2.07 12.30
CA LEU A 98 25.46 -3.30 12.01
C LEU A 98 26.41 -3.10 10.83
N MET A 99 25.96 -2.47 9.76
CA MET A 99 26.82 -2.15 8.61
C MET A 99 28.00 -1.26 9.03
N PHE A 100 27.78 -0.28 9.89
CA PHE A 100 28.85 0.55 10.45
C PHE A 100 29.87 -0.28 11.24
N LEU A 101 29.41 -1.19 12.12
CA LEU A 101 30.30 -2.08 12.88
C LEU A 101 31.15 -2.97 11.97
N PHE A 102 30.55 -3.49 10.89
CA PHE A 102 31.26 -4.29 9.88
C PHE A 102 32.03 -3.46 8.84
N ARG A 103 32.15 -2.14 9.03
CA ARG A 103 32.80 -1.20 8.10
C ARG A 103 32.23 -1.25 6.67
N GLN A 104 30.97 -1.61 6.54
CA GLN A 104 30.20 -1.64 5.31
C GLN A 104 29.47 -0.31 5.09
N LYS A 105 29.03 -0.07 3.84
CA LYS A 105 28.30 1.14 3.47
C LYS A 105 26.87 1.11 4.03
N ARG A 106 26.53 2.13 4.82
CA ARG A 106 25.16 2.39 5.30
C ARG A 106 24.24 2.79 4.17
N PHE A 107 23.06 2.20 4.10
CA PHE A 107 22.10 2.47 3.02
C PHE A 107 20.64 2.38 3.44
N MET A 108 20.32 1.69 4.53
CA MET A 108 18.95 1.31 4.85
C MET A 108 18.09 2.52 5.24
N VAL A 109 18.62 3.44 6.05
CA VAL A 109 17.89 4.68 6.41
C VAL A 109 17.62 5.54 5.16
N ARG A 110 18.57 5.58 4.22
CA ARG A 110 18.38 6.32 2.96
C ARG A 110 17.28 5.73 2.10
N ILE A 111 17.17 4.39 2.05
CA ILE A 111 16.06 3.72 1.36
C ILE A 111 14.73 4.02 2.05
N GLN A 112 14.67 3.90 3.38
CA GLN A 112 13.42 4.18 4.12
C GLN A 112 12.95 5.63 3.95
N ASN A 113 13.86 6.61 3.91
CA ASN A 113 13.49 7.99 3.64
C ASN A 113 12.88 8.17 2.24
N ARG A 114 13.42 7.50 1.22
CA ARG A 114 12.83 7.53 -0.14
C ARG A 114 11.44 6.91 -0.18
N ILE A 115 11.26 5.79 0.51
CA ILE A 115 9.95 5.12 0.64
C ILE A 115 8.97 6.05 1.34
N SER A 116 9.38 6.68 2.45
CA SER A 116 8.53 7.59 3.24
C SER A 116 8.07 8.80 2.42
N ILE A 117 8.98 9.44 1.68
CA ILE A 117 8.64 10.55 0.78
C ILE A 117 7.67 10.08 -0.32
N GLY A 118 7.93 8.91 -0.91
CA GLY A 118 7.04 8.35 -1.94
C GLY A 118 5.63 8.08 -1.41
N LEU A 119 5.52 7.54 -0.19
CA LEU A 119 4.24 7.30 0.47
C LEU A 119 3.53 8.59 0.85
N GLU A 120 4.25 9.63 1.30
CA GLU A 120 3.68 10.94 1.61
C GLU A 120 3.00 11.57 0.38
N VAL A 121 3.68 11.51 -0.78
CA VAL A 121 3.10 11.98 -2.05
C VAL A 121 1.89 11.15 -2.46
N LEU A 122 1.96 9.82 -2.30
CA LEU A 122 0.89 8.91 -2.70
C LEU A 122 -0.34 9.03 -1.79
N GLN A 123 -0.13 9.30 -0.50
CA GLN A 123 -1.19 9.35 0.51
C GLN A 123 -2.33 10.28 0.12
N TYR A 124 -2.03 11.45 -0.44
CA TYR A 124 -3.05 12.42 -0.88
C TYR A 124 -4.02 11.82 -1.89
N PHE A 125 -3.51 10.99 -2.81
CA PHE A 125 -4.31 10.39 -3.88
C PHE A 125 -5.02 9.12 -3.45
N THR A 126 -4.42 8.32 -2.56
CA THR A 126 -4.97 7.01 -2.19
C THR A 126 -5.93 7.05 -1.00
N THR A 127 -5.90 8.09 -0.18
CA THR A 127 -6.75 8.20 1.03
C THR A 127 -7.97 9.09 0.86
N ARG A 128 -8.12 9.71 -0.31
CA ARG A 128 -9.26 10.58 -0.64
C ARG A 128 -10.09 9.95 -1.74
N GLU A 129 -11.39 10.14 -1.66
CA GLU A 129 -12.29 9.83 -2.76
C GLU A 129 -12.26 10.96 -3.78
N TRP A 130 -12.22 10.57 -5.05
CA TRP A 130 -12.19 11.48 -6.17
C TRP A 130 -13.38 11.17 -7.07
N TRP A 131 -14.26 12.15 -7.22
CA TRP A 131 -15.41 12.05 -8.10
C TRP A 131 -15.12 12.82 -9.39
N PHE A 132 -15.23 12.14 -10.52
CA PHE A 132 -15.09 12.74 -11.85
C PHE A 132 -16.37 12.47 -12.64
N ASP A 133 -16.94 13.50 -13.26
CA ASP A 133 -18.13 13.33 -14.07
C ASP A 133 -17.79 12.51 -15.33
N THR A 134 -18.48 11.37 -15.49
CA THR A 134 -18.36 10.43 -16.61
C THR A 134 -19.51 10.51 -17.62
N ASN A 135 -20.49 11.40 -17.43
CA ASN A 135 -21.69 11.51 -18.27
C ASN A 135 -21.35 11.67 -19.76
N ASN A 136 -20.38 12.52 -20.08
CA ASN A 136 -19.94 12.74 -21.46
C ASN A 136 -19.40 11.45 -22.08
N TYR A 137 -18.56 10.69 -21.35
CA TYR A 137 -18.02 9.42 -21.83
C TYR A 137 -19.13 8.39 -22.04
N LYS A 138 -20.02 8.24 -21.05
CA LYS A 138 -21.17 7.32 -21.13
C LYS A 138 -22.10 7.64 -22.30
N SER A 139 -22.25 8.91 -22.66
CA SER A 139 -23.08 9.31 -23.80
C SER A 139 -22.53 8.84 -25.17
N LEU A 140 -21.21 8.63 -25.29
CA LEU A 140 -20.58 8.23 -26.55
C LEU A 140 -21.08 6.87 -27.06
N VAL A 141 -21.47 5.96 -26.16
CA VAL A 141 -21.95 4.63 -26.54
C VAL A 141 -23.21 4.70 -27.40
N HIS A 142 -24.00 5.77 -27.29
CA HIS A 142 -25.22 5.96 -28.08
C HIS A 142 -24.92 6.51 -29.48
N LEU A 143 -23.74 7.09 -29.68
CA LEU A 143 -23.31 7.67 -30.95
C LEU A 143 -22.60 6.65 -31.86
N LEU A 144 -22.08 5.56 -31.29
CA LEU A 144 -21.40 4.51 -32.04
C LEU A 144 -22.39 3.65 -32.85
N ASN A 145 -21.98 3.29 -34.07
CA ASN A 145 -22.66 2.25 -34.85
C ASN A 145 -22.38 0.85 -34.25
N PRO A 146 -23.10 -0.21 -34.66
CA PRO A 146 -22.91 -1.55 -34.10
C PRO A 146 -21.50 -2.13 -34.26
N VAL A 147 -20.83 -1.85 -35.38
CA VAL A 147 -19.47 -2.35 -35.68
C VAL A 147 -18.45 -1.71 -34.73
N ASP A 148 -18.56 -0.40 -34.50
CA ASP A 148 -17.65 0.33 -33.62
C ASP A 148 -17.87 -0.06 -32.15
N LYS A 149 -19.12 -0.36 -31.74
CA LYS A 149 -19.41 -0.87 -30.39
C LYS A 149 -18.74 -2.21 -30.11
N GLU A 150 -18.72 -3.10 -31.10
CA GLU A 150 -18.06 -4.40 -30.98
C GLU A 150 -16.53 -4.26 -31.00
N THR A 151 -16.01 -3.37 -31.84
CA THR A 151 -14.56 -3.14 -31.97
C THR A 151 -13.97 -2.41 -30.76
N PHE A 152 -14.73 -1.47 -30.18
CA PHE A 152 -14.31 -0.62 -29.06
C PHE A 152 -15.33 -0.71 -27.91
N PRO A 153 -15.33 -1.82 -27.15
CA PRO A 153 -16.21 -1.95 -26.00
C PRO A 153 -15.89 -0.85 -24.99
N MET A 154 -16.88 0.02 -24.74
CA MET A 154 -16.76 1.15 -23.81
C MET A 154 -17.15 0.77 -22.37
N ASP A 155 -17.74 -0.41 -22.18
CA ASP A 155 -18.14 -0.92 -20.88
C ASP A 155 -16.91 -1.41 -20.12
N THR A 156 -16.52 -0.68 -19.08
CA THR A 156 -15.38 -1.01 -18.22
C THR A 156 -15.69 -2.11 -17.21
N THR A 157 -16.96 -2.50 -17.03
CA THR A 157 -17.35 -3.54 -16.06
C THR A 157 -16.94 -4.95 -16.50
N ILE A 158 -16.59 -5.12 -17.78
CA ILE A 158 -16.06 -6.38 -18.33
C ILE A 158 -14.68 -6.75 -17.75
N ILE A 159 -13.98 -5.81 -17.11
CA ILE A 159 -12.64 -6.03 -16.57
C ILE A 159 -12.76 -6.58 -15.14
N GLU A 160 -12.37 -7.84 -14.96
CA GLU A 160 -12.30 -8.46 -13.65
C GLU A 160 -11.09 -7.98 -12.84
N ASP A 161 -11.30 -7.70 -11.55
CA ASP A 161 -10.28 -7.16 -10.65
C ASP A 161 -9.06 -8.07 -10.49
N GLU A 162 -9.29 -9.34 -10.13
CA GLU A 162 -8.21 -10.26 -9.78
C GLU A 162 -7.28 -10.54 -10.97
N PRO A 163 -7.76 -10.93 -12.17
CA PRO A 163 -6.90 -11.15 -13.33
C PRO A 163 -6.17 -9.88 -13.78
N TYR A 164 -6.83 -8.73 -13.69
CA TYR A 164 -6.23 -7.44 -14.05
C TYR A 164 -5.07 -7.09 -13.12
N ILE A 165 -5.31 -7.10 -11.81
CA ILE A 165 -4.29 -6.77 -10.80
C ILE A 165 -3.14 -7.79 -10.83
N GLU A 166 -3.44 -9.08 -10.96
CA GLU A 166 -2.42 -10.13 -11.07
C GLU A 166 -1.51 -9.89 -12.29
N SER A 167 -2.11 -9.58 -13.44
CA SER A 167 -1.36 -9.23 -14.66
C SER A 167 -0.49 -7.99 -14.48
N CYS A 168 -1.00 -6.94 -13.83
CA CYS A 168 -0.22 -5.74 -13.53
C CYS A 168 0.99 -6.05 -12.63
N MET A 169 0.82 -6.90 -11.62
CA MET A 169 1.90 -7.27 -10.70
C MET A 169 2.97 -8.14 -11.37
N ILE A 170 2.56 -9.12 -12.19
CA ILE A 170 3.48 -9.92 -12.99
C ILE A 170 4.23 -9.03 -13.98
N GLY A 171 3.53 -8.08 -14.62
CA GLY A 171 4.14 -7.08 -15.48
C GLY A 171 5.17 -6.22 -14.73
N GLY A 172 4.84 -5.74 -13.54
CA GLY A 172 5.79 -5.00 -12.68
C GLY A 172 7.03 -5.81 -12.35
N LYS A 173 6.87 -7.10 -12.02
CA LYS A 173 7.96 -8.04 -11.78
C LYS A 173 8.88 -8.18 -13.00
N LEU A 174 8.31 -8.42 -14.18
CA LEU A 174 9.05 -8.65 -15.42
C LEU A 174 9.71 -7.40 -15.98
N TYR A 175 8.98 -6.28 -16.02
CA TYR A 175 9.38 -5.09 -16.77
C TYR A 175 9.98 -4.00 -15.88
N CYS A 176 9.45 -3.79 -14.67
CA CYS A 176 9.97 -2.76 -13.76
C CYS A 176 11.13 -3.28 -12.92
N LEU A 177 10.98 -4.48 -12.33
CA LEU A 177 12.01 -5.10 -11.49
C LEU A 177 13.02 -5.93 -12.29
N LYS A 178 12.71 -6.23 -13.56
CA LYS A 178 13.57 -7.02 -14.47
C LYS A 178 13.88 -8.42 -13.93
N GLU A 179 12.95 -9.00 -13.18
CA GLU A 179 13.06 -10.33 -12.61
C GLU A 179 12.67 -11.39 -13.64
N LYS A 180 13.31 -12.57 -13.58
CA LYS A 180 13.04 -13.67 -14.51
C LYS A 180 12.14 -14.70 -13.85
N LEU A 181 11.13 -15.19 -14.57
CA LEU A 181 10.24 -16.25 -14.05
C LEU A 181 10.97 -17.58 -13.80
N GLU A 182 12.11 -17.81 -14.45
CA GLU A 182 12.99 -18.96 -14.18
C GLU A 182 13.48 -19.00 -12.72
N ASN A 183 13.65 -17.85 -12.08
CA ASN A 183 14.10 -17.74 -10.69
C ASN A 183 12.96 -17.96 -9.67
N LEU A 184 11.72 -18.17 -10.14
CA LEU A 184 10.56 -18.27 -9.27
C LEU A 184 10.66 -19.36 -8.19
N PRO A 185 11.22 -20.56 -8.44
CA PRO A 185 11.42 -21.56 -7.39
C PRO A 185 12.32 -21.06 -6.25
N LYS A 186 13.39 -20.32 -6.58
CA LYS A 186 14.29 -19.71 -5.60
C LYS A 186 13.58 -18.62 -4.81
N ALA A 187 12.82 -17.76 -5.47
CA ALA A 187 12.03 -16.71 -4.82
C ALA A 187 10.99 -17.30 -3.85
N ARG A 188 10.34 -18.41 -4.21
CA ARG A 188 9.41 -19.14 -3.33
C ARG A 188 10.09 -19.71 -2.09
N LEU A 189 11.28 -20.31 -2.24
CA LEU A 189 12.06 -20.79 -1.11
C LEU A 189 12.43 -19.64 -0.16
N GLN A 190 12.96 -18.54 -0.69
CA GLN A 190 13.29 -17.36 0.09
C GLN A 190 12.06 -16.81 0.83
N ASN A 191 10.93 -16.68 0.15
CA ASN A 191 9.69 -16.20 0.75
C ASN A 191 9.18 -17.13 1.88
N HIS A 192 9.35 -18.45 1.74
CA HIS A 192 8.99 -19.41 2.79
C HIS A 192 9.89 -19.29 4.02
N ILE A 193 11.21 -19.12 3.82
CA ILE A 193 12.15 -18.86 4.92
C ILE A 193 11.77 -17.57 5.65
N LEU A 194 11.48 -16.50 4.91
CA LEU A 194 11.05 -15.23 5.48
C LEU A 194 9.73 -15.34 6.22
N TYR A 195 8.78 -16.14 5.74
CA TYR A 195 7.53 -16.41 6.44
C TYR A 195 7.76 -17.07 7.80
N ILE A 196 8.61 -18.10 7.85
CA ILE A 196 8.96 -18.76 9.12
C ILE A 196 9.66 -17.78 10.05
N LEU A 197 10.62 -17.02 9.54
CA LEU A 197 11.35 -16.00 10.31
C LEU A 197 10.39 -14.96 10.90
N ASP A 198 9.48 -14.41 10.09
CA ASP A 198 8.48 -13.44 10.52
C ASP A 198 7.58 -14.01 11.62
N ARG A 199 7.12 -15.27 11.45
CA ARG A 199 6.28 -15.93 12.45
C ARG A 199 7.02 -16.14 13.77
N LEU A 200 8.30 -16.53 13.73
CA LEU A 200 9.13 -16.72 14.91
C LEU A 200 9.43 -15.40 15.63
N VAL A 201 9.80 -14.36 14.88
CA VAL A 201 10.09 -13.03 15.46
C VAL A 201 8.83 -12.40 16.04
N SER A 202 7.70 -12.51 15.34
CA SER A 202 6.41 -12.05 15.85
C SER A 202 6.01 -12.78 17.13
N LEU A 203 6.12 -14.12 17.15
CA LEU A 203 5.85 -14.92 18.35
C LEU A 203 6.76 -14.49 19.51
N PHE A 204 8.05 -14.34 19.27
CA PHE A 204 9.01 -13.89 20.26
C PHE A 204 8.67 -12.50 20.81
N PHE A 205 8.32 -11.54 19.93
CA PHE A 205 7.91 -10.21 20.32
C PHE A 205 6.68 -10.23 21.25
N TYR A 206 5.63 -11.00 20.90
CA TYR A 206 4.44 -11.11 21.73
C TYR A 206 4.71 -11.81 23.06
N LEU A 207 5.61 -12.81 23.10
CA LEU A 207 6.04 -13.44 24.35
C LEU A 207 6.77 -12.46 25.27
N VAL A 208 7.67 -11.63 24.73
CA VAL A 208 8.37 -10.59 25.49
C VAL A 208 7.39 -9.53 25.98
N LEU A 209 6.47 -9.07 25.13
CA LEU A 209 5.44 -8.11 25.52
C LEU A 209 4.56 -8.66 26.65
N LEU A 210 4.13 -9.92 26.54
CA LEU A 210 3.35 -10.59 27.57
C LEU A 210 4.15 -10.75 28.87
N TYR A 211 5.42 -11.14 28.79
CA TYR A 211 6.33 -11.20 29.95
C TYR A 211 6.42 -9.84 30.66
N TRP A 212 6.56 -8.75 29.91
CA TRP A 212 6.60 -7.40 30.46
C TRP A 212 5.30 -7.04 31.16
N ILE A 213 4.15 -7.25 30.50
CA ILE A 213 2.83 -6.96 31.09
C ILE A 213 2.65 -7.71 32.41
N VAL A 214 2.94 -9.01 32.44
CA VAL A 214 2.85 -9.83 33.66
C VAL A 214 3.82 -9.36 34.75
N SER A 215 5.00 -8.89 34.37
CA SER A 215 6.03 -8.46 35.32
C SER A 215 5.65 -7.18 36.05
N TYR A 216 4.90 -6.27 35.41
CA TYR A 216 4.56 -4.95 35.93
C TYR A 216 3.07 -4.76 36.29
N PHE A 217 2.17 -5.62 35.79
CA PHE A 217 0.73 -5.50 36.01
C PHE A 217 0.17 -6.71 36.75
N GLU A 218 -0.05 -6.55 38.07
CA GLU A 218 -0.50 -7.62 38.97
C GLU A 218 -1.83 -8.28 38.54
N PRO A 219 -2.87 -7.56 38.06
CA PRO A 219 -4.10 -8.22 37.63
C PRO A 219 -3.91 -9.19 36.45
N ALA A 220 -3.00 -8.88 35.52
CA ALA A 220 -2.67 -9.80 34.42
C ALA A 220 -1.91 -11.03 34.92
N ARG A 221 -1.05 -10.86 35.94
CA ARG A 221 -0.37 -11.97 36.60
C ARG A 221 -1.37 -12.91 37.28
N GLU A 222 -2.29 -12.35 38.07
CA GLU A 222 -3.31 -13.12 38.78
C GLU A 222 -4.21 -13.88 37.80
N LEU A 223 -4.68 -13.22 36.73
CA LEU A 223 -5.48 -13.86 35.68
C LEU A 223 -4.75 -15.06 35.05
N LEU A 224 -3.46 -14.92 34.74
CA LEU A 224 -2.66 -16.00 34.16
C LEU A 224 -2.31 -17.10 35.17
N SER A 225 -2.27 -16.79 36.46
CA SER A 225 -2.03 -17.80 37.50
C SER A 225 -3.15 -18.85 37.59
N TYR A 226 -4.40 -18.47 37.28
CA TYR A 226 -5.54 -19.40 37.17
C TYR A 226 -5.35 -20.44 36.04
N GLY A 227 -4.51 -20.15 35.04
CA GLY A 227 -4.16 -21.09 33.98
C GLY A 227 -3.29 -22.28 34.46
N GLY A 228 -2.87 -22.28 35.72
CA GLY A 228 -2.29 -23.44 36.38
C GLY A 228 -1.02 -23.99 35.69
N PRO A 229 -0.87 -25.33 35.57
CA PRO A 229 0.36 -25.95 35.05
C PRO A 229 0.68 -25.56 33.60
N ALA A 230 -0.34 -25.30 32.77
CA ALA A 230 -0.16 -24.98 31.35
C ALA A 230 0.65 -23.68 31.15
N VAL A 231 0.41 -22.67 32.00
CA VAL A 231 1.11 -21.38 31.96
C VAL A 231 2.56 -21.51 32.43
N ARG A 232 2.86 -22.49 33.31
CA ARG A 232 4.22 -22.77 33.78
C ARG A 232 5.16 -23.24 32.67
N TYR A 233 4.63 -23.90 31.64
CA TYR A 233 5.41 -24.36 30.49
C TYR A 233 5.60 -23.29 29.41
N LEU A 234 4.96 -22.11 29.53
CA LEU A 234 5.16 -21.04 28.56
C LEU A 234 6.56 -20.41 28.72
N PRO A 235 7.36 -20.34 27.65
CA PRO A 235 8.69 -19.78 27.70
C PRO A 235 8.63 -18.29 28.10
N LEU A 236 9.54 -17.88 28.99
CA LEU A 236 9.62 -16.55 29.62
C LEU A 236 8.45 -16.23 30.57
N VAL A 237 7.21 -16.37 30.10
CA VAL A 237 5.99 -15.94 30.80
C VAL A 237 5.73 -16.77 32.06
N GLY A 238 5.94 -18.10 32.02
CA GLY A 238 5.71 -18.95 33.19
C GLY A 238 6.53 -18.52 34.41
N LYS A 239 7.79 -18.13 34.20
CA LYS A 239 8.67 -17.61 35.27
C LYS A 239 8.24 -16.23 35.79
N ALA A 240 7.61 -15.41 34.96
CA ALA A 240 7.11 -14.10 35.37
C ALA A 240 5.78 -14.17 36.13
N VAL A 241 4.94 -15.15 35.80
CA VAL A 241 3.65 -15.37 36.47
C VAL A 241 3.89 -15.97 37.84
N PHE A 242 4.65 -17.05 37.89
CA PHE A 242 5.05 -17.73 39.11
C PHE A 242 6.47 -17.27 39.45
N LYS A 243 6.62 -15.99 39.82
CA LYS A 243 7.83 -15.54 40.55
C LYS A 243 7.83 -16.38 41.82
N ASP A 244 8.78 -17.30 41.92
CA ASP A 244 8.76 -18.42 42.87
C ASP A 244 8.33 -18.03 44.29
N VAL A 245 7.56 -18.93 44.93
CA VAL A 245 7.70 -19.21 46.37
C VAL A 245 9.10 -19.73 46.62
#